data_AF-A0AAU9IK68-F1
#
_entry.id   AF-A0AAU9IK68-F1
#
_cell.length_a   1.000
_cell.length_b   1.000
_cell.length_c   1.000
_cell.angle_alpha   90.00
_cell.angle_beta   90.00
_cell.angle_gamma   90.00
#
_symmetry.space_group_name_H-M   'P 1'
#
loop_
_entity.id
_entity.type
_entity.pdbx_description
1 polymer ?
#
loop_
_entity_poly.entity_id
_entity_poly.type
_entity_poly.pdbx_seq_one_letter_code
_entity_poly.pdbx_strand_id
1 'polypeptide(L)'
;MGSSSSVSSQVEMQEKQKSTVKLPYEDDFIIQIQLPNKGDCYEYKYPAFKDKISFTTLMNLLCFETEFDEELDSNFISRYNKSKDRFEYFVQKLMGIETEDETSPYKGKMWVVYINNSQWDWDEICEKDLNIKIKDKIVWKYQKCNNK
;
A
#
# COMPACT_ATOMS: atom_id res chain seq x y z
N MET A 1 -34.36 -44.68 -36.47
CA MET A 1 -34.96 -43.84 -35.41
C MET A 1 -34.24 -44.18 -34.11
N GLY A 2 -33.47 -43.33 -33.45
CA GLY A 2 -33.08 -41.95 -33.69
C GLY A 2 -31.63 -41.73 -33.21
N SER A 3 -30.94 -40.79 -33.84
CA SER A 3 -29.56 -40.42 -33.52
C SER A 3 -29.55 -39.46 -32.33
N SER A 4 -28.82 -39.79 -31.26
CA SER A 4 -28.54 -38.85 -30.17
C SER A 4 -27.34 -37.98 -30.55
N SER A 5 -27.58 -36.71 -30.89
CA SER A 5 -26.53 -35.71 -31.00
C SER A 5 -26.31 -35.06 -29.63
N SER A 6 -25.22 -35.42 -28.96
CA SER A 6 -24.72 -34.72 -27.78
C SER A 6 -24.04 -33.42 -28.21
N VAL A 7 -24.64 -32.29 -27.84
CA VAL A 7 -24.07 -30.96 -28.02
C VAL A 7 -23.03 -30.75 -26.92
N SER A 8 -21.74 -30.79 -27.28
CA SER A 8 -20.64 -30.40 -26.39
C SER A 8 -20.41 -28.90 -26.55
N SER A 9 -20.91 -28.12 -25.60
CA SER A 9 -20.60 -26.68 -25.51
C SER A 9 -19.26 -26.50 -24.81
N GLN A 10 -18.18 -26.39 -25.58
CA GLN A 10 -16.91 -25.89 -25.07
C GLN A 10 -17.00 -24.36 -24.98
N VAL A 11 -17.06 -23.85 -23.75
CA VAL A 11 -16.83 -22.43 -23.47
C VAL A 11 -15.33 -22.23 -23.52
N GLU A 12 -14.81 -21.72 -24.64
CA GLU A 12 -13.45 -21.21 -24.71
C GLU A 12 -13.34 -19.99 -23.79
N MET A 13 -12.72 -20.17 -22.63
CA MET A 13 -12.23 -19.07 -21.82
C MET A 13 -11.09 -18.39 -22.59
N GLN A 14 -11.37 -17.22 -23.16
CA GLN A 14 -10.33 -16.39 -23.76
C GLN A 14 -9.35 -15.97 -22.66
N GLU A 15 -8.11 -16.45 -22.75
CA GLU A 15 -6.99 -15.93 -21.97
C GLU A 15 -6.89 -14.42 -22.23
N LYS A 16 -7.04 -13.61 -21.16
CA LYS A 16 -6.76 -12.18 -21.21
C LYS A 16 -5.29 -12.02 -21.62
N GLN A 17 -5.07 -11.56 -22.85
CA GLN A 17 -3.76 -11.12 -23.31
C GLN A 17 -3.28 -9.99 -22.38
N LYS A 18 -2.25 -10.26 -21.57
CA LYS A 18 -1.52 -9.21 -20.84
C LYS A 18 -0.93 -8.26 -21.88
N SER A 19 -1.53 -7.08 -22.05
CA SER A 19 -0.97 -6.05 -22.92
C SER A 19 0.32 -5.55 -22.29
N THR A 20 1.45 -5.76 -22.95
CA THR A 20 2.75 -5.25 -22.49
C THR A 20 2.80 -3.75 -22.78
N VAL A 21 2.29 -2.94 -21.84
CA VAL A 21 2.47 -1.48 -21.87
C VAL A 21 3.97 -1.21 -21.65
N LYS A 22 4.66 -0.67 -22.66
CA LYS A 22 6.03 -0.18 -22.47
C LYS A 22 5.98 1.04 -21.56
N LEU A 23 6.60 0.92 -20.39
CA LEU A 23 6.67 2.00 -19.42
C LEU A 23 7.65 3.08 -19.89
N PRO A 24 7.35 4.37 -19.66
CA PRO A 24 8.24 5.47 -20.04
C PRO A 24 9.50 5.56 -19.15
N TYR A 25 9.55 4.84 -18.03
CA TYR A 25 10.68 4.79 -17.10
C TYR A 25 11.12 3.34 -16.87
N GLU A 26 12.42 3.13 -16.70
CA GLU A 26 13.04 1.83 -16.40
C GLU A 26 13.14 1.55 -14.88
N ASP A 27 12.82 2.53 -14.04
CA ASP A 27 12.93 2.45 -12.59
C ASP A 27 11.55 2.28 -11.92
N ASP A 28 11.54 1.67 -10.74
CA ASP A 28 10.35 1.44 -9.91
C ASP A 28 10.29 2.39 -8.71
N PHE A 29 9.09 2.72 -8.24
CA PHE A 29 8.91 3.17 -6.87
C PHE A 29 9.09 1.98 -5.93
N ILE A 30 9.91 2.14 -4.89
CA ILE A 30 10.22 1.06 -3.95
C ILE A 30 9.79 1.48 -2.55
N ILE A 31 8.99 0.65 -1.89
CA ILE A 31 8.73 0.76 -0.45
C ILE A 31 9.26 -0.48 0.26
N GLN A 32 9.75 -0.28 1.48
CA GLN A 32 10.21 -1.34 2.35
C GLN A 32 9.36 -1.41 3.61
N ILE A 33 8.98 -2.60 4.05
CA ILE A 33 8.24 -2.82 5.30
C ILE A 33 9.11 -3.65 6.23
N GLN A 34 9.56 -3.04 7.33
CA GLN A 34 10.37 -3.68 8.34
C GLN A 34 9.48 -4.27 9.44
N LEU A 35 9.45 -5.59 9.57
CA LEU A 35 8.68 -6.27 10.61
C LEU A 35 9.30 -6.07 12.01
N PRO A 36 8.47 -5.99 13.07
CA PRO A 36 8.95 -5.73 14.43
C PRO A 36 9.78 -6.88 15.03
N ASN A 37 9.59 -8.12 14.58
CA ASN A 37 10.01 -9.29 15.35
C ASN A 37 11.36 -9.89 14.93
N LYS A 38 11.89 -9.61 13.73
CA LYS A 38 13.12 -10.27 13.24
C LYS A 38 14.01 -9.45 12.30
N GLY A 39 13.69 -8.18 12.07
CA GLY A 39 14.42 -7.36 11.09
C GLY A 39 14.15 -7.77 9.63
N ASP A 40 13.25 -8.73 9.41
CA ASP A 40 12.75 -9.08 8.09
C ASP A 40 12.18 -7.82 7.43
N CYS A 41 12.64 -7.59 6.19
CA CYS A 41 12.31 -6.42 5.40
C CYS A 41 11.71 -6.90 4.09
N TYR A 42 10.47 -6.52 3.83
CA TYR A 42 9.75 -6.85 2.62
C TYR A 42 9.83 -5.67 1.68
N GLU A 43 10.17 -5.92 0.42
CA GLU A 43 10.28 -4.90 -0.61
C GLU A 43 9.12 -5.02 -1.58
N TYR A 44 8.38 -3.93 -1.76
CA TYR A 44 7.31 -3.81 -2.74
C TYR A 44 7.71 -2.79 -3.79
N LYS A 45 7.48 -3.15 -5.05
CA LYS A 45 7.86 -2.34 -6.21
C LYS A 45 6.62 -1.99 -7.01
N TYR A 46 6.55 -0.74 -7.43
CA TYR A 46 5.53 -0.27 -8.36
C TYR A 46 6.21 0.35 -9.59
N PRO A 47 5.95 -0.16 -10.80
CA PRO A 47 6.57 0.36 -12.00
C PRO A 47 6.21 1.83 -12.25
N ALA A 48 7.21 2.67 -12.50
CA ALA A 48 6.98 4.10 -12.61
C ALA A 48 6.47 4.50 -14.01
N PHE A 49 5.41 5.30 -14.02
CA PHE A 49 4.92 6.00 -15.22
C PHE A 49 5.29 7.49 -15.24
N LYS A 50 5.83 7.98 -14.12
CA LYS A 50 6.20 9.38 -13.86
C LYS A 50 7.24 9.44 -12.74
N ASP A 51 8.10 10.46 -12.76
CA ASP A 51 9.16 10.65 -11.75
C ASP A 51 8.67 10.90 -10.32
N LYS A 52 7.42 11.35 -10.17
CA LYS A 52 6.82 11.70 -8.90
C LYS A 52 5.37 11.25 -8.80
N ILE A 53 4.95 10.80 -7.63
CA ILE A 53 3.57 10.43 -7.32
C ILE A 53 3.22 10.86 -5.91
N SER A 54 1.94 11.11 -5.64
CA SER A 54 1.47 11.24 -4.26
C SER A 54 1.70 9.92 -3.52
N PHE A 55 2.17 10.00 -2.29
CA PHE A 55 2.44 8.80 -1.51
C PHE A 55 1.14 8.05 -1.17
N THR A 56 0.03 8.74 -0.99
CA THR A 56 -1.28 8.09 -0.79
C THR A 56 -1.70 7.30 -2.03
N THR A 57 -1.40 7.82 -3.23
CA THR A 57 -1.67 7.12 -4.49
C THR A 57 -0.79 5.88 -4.62
N LEU A 58 0.51 5.97 -4.32
CA LEU A 58 1.40 4.79 -4.35
C LEU A 58 0.90 3.69 -3.40
N MET A 59 0.52 4.05 -2.17
CA MET A 59 -0.01 3.06 -1.22
C MET A 59 -1.30 2.44 -1.72
N ASN A 60 -2.24 3.22 -2.25
CA ASN A 60 -3.47 2.67 -2.83
C ASN A 60 -3.21 1.66 -3.96
N LEU A 61 -2.25 1.95 -4.84
CA LEU A 61 -1.86 1.04 -5.92
C LEU A 61 -1.26 -0.26 -5.35
N LEU A 62 -0.31 -0.15 -4.41
CA LEU A 62 0.31 -1.32 -3.79
C LEU A 62 -0.66 -2.16 -2.93
N CYS A 63 -1.67 -1.54 -2.32
CA CYS A 63 -2.63 -2.22 -1.45
C CYS A 63 -3.78 -2.88 -2.19
N PHE A 64 -4.21 -2.35 -3.34
CA PHE A 64 -5.46 -2.76 -3.98
C PHE A 64 -5.33 -3.18 -5.45
N GLU A 65 -4.16 -2.99 -6.08
CA GLU A 65 -3.98 -3.36 -7.48
C GLU A 65 -3.59 -4.84 -7.61
N THR A 66 -4.51 -5.62 -8.18
CA THR A 66 -4.42 -7.09 -8.27
C THR A 66 -3.41 -7.59 -9.31
N GLU A 67 -2.69 -6.69 -10.00
CA GLU A 67 -1.71 -7.08 -11.02
C GLU A 67 -0.36 -7.52 -10.43
N PHE A 68 -0.14 -7.26 -9.14
CA PHE A 68 1.06 -7.68 -8.41
C PHE A 68 0.75 -8.89 -7.54
N ASP A 69 1.61 -9.92 -7.61
CA ASP A 69 1.35 -11.29 -7.10
C ASP A 69 1.15 -11.40 -5.58
N GLU A 70 1.41 -10.34 -4.80
CA GLU A 70 1.16 -10.31 -3.35
C GLU A 70 0.36 -9.07 -2.96
N GLU A 71 -0.93 -9.27 -2.67
CA GLU A 71 -1.77 -8.23 -2.06
C GLU A 71 -1.22 -7.88 -0.67
N LEU A 72 -0.93 -6.60 -0.47
CA LEU A 72 -0.41 -6.10 0.80
C LEU A 72 -1.54 -6.10 1.84
N ASP A 73 -1.56 -7.08 2.77
CA ASP A 73 -2.54 -7.14 3.86
C ASP A 73 -2.45 -5.90 4.73
N SER A 74 -3.34 -4.95 4.47
CA SER A 74 -3.29 -3.60 5.02
C SER A 74 -4.67 -3.04 5.24
N ASN A 75 -4.79 -2.16 6.23
CA ASN A 75 -6.00 -1.41 6.47
C ASN A 75 -5.67 -0.01 6.96
N PHE A 76 -6.33 0.98 6.38
CA PHE A 76 -6.18 2.40 6.69
C PHE A 76 -7.52 2.93 7.17
N ILE A 77 -7.51 3.58 8.33
CA ILE A 77 -8.71 4.09 8.97
C ILE A 77 -8.64 5.60 9.12
N SER A 78 -9.81 6.22 9.25
CA SER A 78 -9.90 7.62 9.65
C SER A 78 -10.71 7.73 10.93
N ARG A 79 -10.39 8.73 11.74
CA ARG A 79 -11.11 9.03 12.98
C ARG A 79 -11.33 10.52 13.11
N TYR A 80 -12.56 10.90 13.38
CA TYR A 80 -12.89 12.30 13.62
C TYR A 80 -12.30 12.78 14.95
N ASN A 81 -11.42 13.78 14.87
CA ASN A 81 -10.84 14.48 16.00
C ASN A 81 -11.63 15.77 16.25
N LYS A 82 -12.42 15.76 17.34
CA LYS A 82 -13.25 16.90 17.73
C LYS A 82 -12.46 18.16 18.08
N SER A 83 -11.25 18.04 18.63
CA SER A 83 -10.47 19.23 19.02
C SER A 83 -9.86 19.94 17.83
N LYS A 84 -9.59 19.21 16.74
CA LYS A 84 -9.08 19.75 15.48
C LYS A 84 -10.16 19.97 14.41
N ASP A 85 -11.40 19.57 14.69
CA ASP A 85 -12.53 19.56 13.75
C ASP A 85 -12.20 18.94 12.39
N ARG A 86 -11.49 17.80 12.39
CA ARG A 86 -11.11 17.09 11.16
C ARG A 86 -10.97 15.59 11.38
N PHE A 87 -10.95 14.83 10.30
CA PHE A 87 -10.51 13.44 10.35
C PHE A 87 -8.99 13.36 10.45
N GLU A 88 -8.50 12.53 11.36
CA GLU A 88 -7.10 12.08 11.41
C GLU A 88 -7.01 10.69 10.77
N TYR A 89 -5.94 10.45 10.01
CA TYR A 89 -5.75 9.21 9.26
C TYR A 89 -4.68 8.32 9.89
N PHE A 90 -4.94 7.02 9.95
CA PHE A 90 -4.06 6.04 10.59
C PHE A 90 -3.93 4.77 9.76
N VAL A 91 -2.79 4.10 9.90
CA VAL A 91 -2.61 2.72 9.46
C VAL A 91 -3.07 1.82 10.60
N GLN A 92 -4.25 1.20 10.47
CA GLN A 92 -4.75 0.24 11.45
C GLN A 92 -3.96 -1.05 11.37
N LYS A 93 -3.65 -1.52 10.16
CA LYS A 93 -2.97 -2.80 9.92
C LYS A 93 -2.05 -2.70 8.71
N LEU A 94 -0.89 -3.33 8.78
CA LEU A 94 0.03 -3.51 7.66
C LEU A 94 0.80 -4.81 7.86
N MET A 95 0.90 -5.64 6.80
CA MET A 95 1.45 -7.00 6.87
C MET A 95 0.80 -7.86 7.95
N GLY A 96 -0.52 -7.72 8.13
CA GLY A 96 -1.27 -8.45 9.15
C GLY A 96 -1.03 -8.01 10.60
N ILE A 97 -0.20 -6.99 10.83
CA ILE A 97 0.12 -6.48 12.18
C ILE A 97 -0.68 -5.21 12.43
N GLU A 98 -1.53 -5.28 13.46
CA GLU A 98 -2.39 -4.19 13.88
C GLU A 98 -1.65 -3.15 14.74
N THR A 99 -2.14 -1.92 14.74
CA THR A 99 -1.72 -0.89 15.69
C THR A 99 -2.08 -1.33 17.11
N GLU A 100 -1.24 -1.02 18.09
CA GLU A 100 -1.41 -1.54 19.45
C GLU A 100 -2.67 -1.02 20.16
N ASP A 101 -3.11 0.20 19.84
CA ASP A 101 -4.35 0.80 20.37
C ASP A 101 -5.07 1.61 19.28
N GLU A 102 -6.09 1.04 18.64
CA GLU A 102 -6.90 1.72 17.62
C GLU A 102 -7.66 2.94 18.16
N THR A 103 -8.00 2.91 19.45
CA THR A 103 -8.76 3.98 20.11
C THR A 103 -7.87 5.13 20.56
N SER A 104 -6.55 4.95 20.58
CA SER A 104 -5.56 6.00 20.83
C SER A 104 -4.21 5.62 20.18
N PRO A 105 -4.10 5.69 18.83
CA PRO A 105 -2.93 5.15 18.11
C PRO A 105 -1.57 5.68 18.59
N TYR A 106 -1.52 6.96 19.00
CA TYR A 106 -0.30 7.59 19.53
C TYR A 106 0.14 7.10 20.92
N LYS A 107 -0.69 6.37 21.67
CA LYS A 107 -0.31 5.84 22.99
C LYS A 107 0.54 4.57 22.89
N GLY A 108 0.31 3.76 21.85
CA GLY A 108 1.00 2.50 21.61
C GLY A 108 1.99 2.58 20.45
N LYS A 109 2.44 1.40 19.99
CA LYS A 109 3.14 1.26 18.73
C LYS A 109 2.16 1.31 17.55
N MET A 110 2.62 1.91 16.48
CA MET A 110 1.90 2.03 15.22
C MET A 110 2.86 1.93 14.04
N TRP A 111 2.32 1.79 12.84
CA TRP A 111 3.10 1.91 11.63
C TRP A 111 3.42 3.38 11.35
N VAL A 112 4.70 3.70 11.33
CA VAL A 112 5.22 5.01 10.91
C VAL A 112 6.08 4.81 9.68
N VAL A 113 6.13 5.83 8.83
CA VAL A 113 6.93 5.79 7.62
C VAL A 113 8.12 6.72 7.71
N TYR A 114 9.25 6.25 7.20
CA TYR A 114 10.45 7.02 7.02
C TYR A 114 10.63 7.29 5.53
N ILE A 115 10.78 8.56 5.17
CA ILE A 115 11.10 8.99 3.81
C ILE A 115 12.43 9.71 3.88
N ASN A 116 13.45 9.17 3.20
CA ASN A 116 14.83 9.66 3.24
C ASN A 116 15.35 9.84 4.69
N ASN A 117 15.10 8.83 5.53
CA ASN A 117 15.42 8.77 6.96
C ASN A 117 14.69 9.80 7.86
N SER A 118 13.74 10.57 7.33
CA SER A 118 12.88 11.44 8.13
C SER A 118 11.58 10.72 8.47
N GLN A 119 11.18 10.73 9.74
CA GLN A 119 9.93 10.12 10.19
C GLN A 119 8.74 11.00 9.84
N TRP A 120 7.69 10.40 9.30
CA TRP A 120 6.42 11.03 8.98
C TRP A 120 5.26 10.32 9.66
N ASP A 121 4.29 11.12 10.12
CA ASP A 121 2.97 10.64 10.49
C ASP A 121 2.14 10.44 9.22
N TRP A 122 1.37 9.36 9.16
CA TRP A 122 0.47 9.08 8.03
C TRP A 122 -0.59 10.17 7.88
N ASP A 123 -1.10 10.68 9.01
CA ASP A 123 -2.02 11.81 9.04
C ASP A 123 -1.44 13.03 8.32
N GLU A 124 -0.18 13.38 8.61
CA GLU A 124 0.51 14.49 7.95
C GLU A 124 0.75 14.25 6.46
N ILE A 125 1.04 13.01 6.06
CA ILE A 125 1.20 12.65 4.65
C ILE A 125 -0.10 12.85 3.89
N CYS A 126 -1.22 12.40 4.47
CA CYS A 126 -2.55 12.58 3.89
C CYS A 126 -2.92 14.07 3.79
N GLU A 127 -2.69 14.85 4.85
CA GLU A 127 -3.02 16.29 4.85
C GLU A 127 -2.20 17.09 3.83
N LYS A 128 -0.92 16.75 3.67
CA LYS A 128 0.00 17.47 2.77
C LYS A 128 -0.03 16.95 1.33
N ASP A 129 -0.73 15.85 1.08
CA ASP A 129 -0.63 15.06 -0.16
C ASP A 129 0.82 14.88 -0.61
N LEU A 130 1.64 14.36 0.32
CA LEU A 130 3.10 14.38 0.16
C LEU A 130 3.50 13.65 -1.13
N ASN A 131 4.23 14.34 -1.99
CA ASN A 131 4.78 13.75 -3.21
C ASN A 131 6.13 13.10 -2.94
N ILE A 132 6.29 11.89 -3.45
CA ILE A 132 7.52 11.10 -3.42
C ILE A 132 8.08 10.94 -4.82
N LYS A 133 9.39 10.69 -4.92
CA LYS A 133 10.12 10.42 -6.15
C LYS A 133 10.61 8.97 -6.18
N ILE A 134 10.88 8.47 -7.38
CA ILE A 134 11.45 7.13 -7.62
C ILE A 134 12.68 6.86 -6.74
N LYS A 135 13.54 7.87 -6.55
CA LYS A 135 14.80 7.76 -5.78
C LYS A 135 14.63 7.88 -4.27
N ASP A 136 13.44 8.17 -3.78
CA ASP A 136 13.22 8.33 -2.34
C ASP A 136 13.29 6.98 -1.63
N LYS A 137 14.00 6.94 -0.51
CA LYS A 137 14.04 5.76 0.35
C LYS A 137 12.83 5.77 1.28
N ILE A 138 11.88 4.86 1.04
CA ILE A 138 10.64 4.76 1.81
C ILE A 138 10.66 3.48 2.64
N VAL A 139 10.55 3.60 3.96
CA VAL A 139 10.56 2.47 4.90
C VAL A 139 9.47 2.60 5.94
N TRP A 140 8.54 1.65 5.98
CA TRP A 140 7.57 1.48 7.06
C TRP A 140 8.19 0.71 8.23
N LYS A 141 7.95 1.20 9.46
CA LYS A 141 8.43 0.59 10.70
C LYS A 141 7.34 0.58 11.75
N TYR A 142 7.29 -0.49 12.53
CA TYR A 142 6.34 -0.63 13.64
C TYR A 142 6.97 -0.16 14.96
N GLN A 143 6.61 1.03 15.41
CA GLN A 143 7.22 1.68 16.58
C GLN A 143 6.32 2.79 17.15
N LYS A 144 6.74 3.41 18.25
CA LYS A 144 6.05 4.57 18.79
C LYS A 144 6.23 5.77 17.85
N CYS A 145 5.15 6.50 17.60
CA CYS A 145 5.25 7.76 16.88
C CYS A 145 5.78 8.85 17.81
N ASN A 146 6.86 9.52 17.40
CA ASN A 146 7.55 10.53 18.22
C ASN A 146 7.13 11.97 17.87
N ASN A 147 6.24 12.14 16.89
CA ASN A 147 5.94 13.44 16.30
C ASN A 147 4.70 14.14 16.92
N LYS A 148 4.15 13.67 18.04
CA LYS A 148 3.01 14.31 18.71
C LYS A 148 3.14 14.30 20.23
#